data_AF-A0A4Q4D2U8-F1
#
_entry.id   AF-A0A4Q4D2U8-F1
#
_cell.length_a   1.000
_cell.length_b   1.000
_cell.length_c   1.000
_cell.angle_alpha   90.00
_cell.angle_beta   90.00
_cell.angle_gamma   90.00
#
_symmetry.space_group_name_H-M   'P 1'
#
loop_
_entity.id
_entity.type
_entity.pdbx_description
1 polymer ?
#
loop_
_entity_poly.entity_id
_entity_poly.type
_entity_poly.pdbx_seq_one_letter_code
_entity_poly.pdbx_strand_id
1 'polypeptide(L)'
;MTTHVSTHNPVRSDVTPGATTRASRTWTFAGIGAGVAGIGTIVASGMVNAIYDPELTGDPQGIVDKLADQTGAMLAFHTFAMVGAVLLVVFAAGLYGRMRATCDQASVAPLVAFAGLLGTSIVTILGAGLDTEFIFGLMEEKDLVDPANAALYNHWIGTIPWIWVLAGQSGPVMPAMY
;
A
#
# COMPACT_ATOMS: atom_id res chain seq x y z
N MET A 1 -35.79 -22.84 -60.72
CA MET A 1 -34.72 -23.82 -60.44
C MET A 1 -33.65 -23.06 -59.67
N THR A 2 -33.58 -23.27 -58.36
CA THR A 2 -32.78 -22.44 -57.44
C THR A 2 -31.64 -23.29 -56.90
N THR A 3 -30.41 -22.92 -57.24
CA THR A 3 -29.21 -23.64 -56.81
C THR A 3 -28.74 -23.08 -55.48
N HIS A 4 -28.82 -23.89 -54.42
CA HIS A 4 -28.18 -23.56 -53.14
C HIS A 4 -26.72 -24.06 -53.16
N VAL A 5 -25.78 -23.14 -53.01
CA VAL A 5 -24.37 -23.48 -52.78
C VAL A 5 -24.13 -23.44 -51.27
N SER A 6 -23.95 -24.62 -50.67
CA SER A 6 -23.49 -24.74 -49.27
C SER A 6 -21.97 -24.78 -49.26
N THR A 7 -21.32 -23.66 -48.97
CA THR A 7 -19.89 -23.64 -48.65
C THR A 7 -19.69 -24.22 -47.24
N HIS A 8 -19.33 -25.49 -47.16
CA HIS A 8 -18.83 -26.07 -45.92
C HIS A 8 -17.36 -25.67 -45.78
N ASN A 9 -17.09 -24.55 -45.13
CA ASN A 9 -15.73 -24.21 -44.72
C ASN A 9 -15.43 -25.08 -43.49
N PRO A 10 -14.53 -26.08 -43.57
CA PRO A 10 -14.16 -26.84 -42.38
C PRO A 10 -13.55 -25.88 -41.38
N VAL A 11 -14.07 -25.89 -40.15
CA VAL A 11 -13.39 -25.23 -39.03
C VAL A 11 -11.97 -25.78 -39.00
N ARG A 12 -10.99 -24.89 -39.16
CA ARG A 12 -9.57 -25.20 -39.07
C ARG A 12 -9.31 -25.93 -37.74
N SER A 13 -9.11 -27.24 -37.81
CA SER A 13 -8.90 -28.13 -36.67
C SER A 13 -7.46 -28.10 -36.15
N ASP A 14 -6.58 -27.34 -36.83
CA ASP A 14 -5.22 -27.00 -36.44
C ASP A 14 -5.14 -25.93 -35.34
N VAL A 15 -6.25 -25.24 -35.05
CA VAL A 15 -6.32 -24.26 -33.96
C VAL A 15 -6.88 -24.97 -32.73
N THR A 16 -6.00 -25.52 -31.90
CA THR A 16 -6.37 -25.91 -30.53
C THR A 16 -7.03 -24.68 -29.88
N PRO A 17 -8.28 -24.76 -29.36
CA PRO A 17 -8.86 -23.66 -28.62
C PRO A 17 -7.88 -23.33 -27.50
N GLY A 18 -7.17 -22.21 -27.62
CA GLY A 18 -6.26 -21.76 -26.58
C GLY A 18 -7.08 -21.68 -25.32
N ALA A 19 -6.69 -22.43 -24.28
CA ALA A 19 -7.37 -22.37 -23.01
C ALA A 19 -7.43 -20.90 -22.60
N THR A 20 -8.63 -20.30 -22.65
CA THR A 20 -8.84 -18.97 -22.09
C THR A 20 -8.66 -19.13 -20.59
N THR A 21 -7.43 -18.97 -20.12
CA THR A 21 -7.15 -18.86 -18.70
C THR A 21 -7.98 -17.69 -18.20
N ARG A 22 -9.00 -17.95 -17.38
CA ARG A 22 -9.71 -16.86 -16.69
C ARG A 22 -8.64 -16.12 -15.90
N ALA A 23 -8.37 -14.87 -16.29
CA ALA A 23 -7.45 -14.03 -15.57
C ALA A 23 -7.90 -13.93 -14.11
N SER A 24 -7.08 -14.42 -13.19
CA SER A 24 -7.37 -14.38 -11.77
C SER A 24 -7.57 -12.94 -11.31
N ARG A 25 -8.65 -12.68 -10.57
CA ARG A 25 -8.95 -11.36 -9.96
C ARG A 25 -8.53 -11.30 -8.49
N THR A 26 -7.75 -12.27 -8.01
CA THR A 26 -7.34 -12.33 -6.60
C THR A 26 -6.56 -11.09 -6.15
N TRP A 27 -5.83 -10.44 -7.07
CA TRP A 27 -5.13 -9.18 -6.81
C TRP A 27 -6.07 -8.01 -6.44
N THR A 28 -7.34 -8.04 -6.84
CA THR A 28 -8.32 -7.02 -6.45
C THR A 28 -8.61 -7.10 -4.94
N PHE A 29 -8.63 -8.29 -4.36
CA PHE A 29 -8.75 -8.45 -2.90
C PHE A 29 -7.50 -7.92 -2.17
N ALA A 30 -6.32 -8.03 -2.77
CA ALA A 30 -5.12 -7.38 -2.23
C ALA A 30 -5.29 -5.85 -2.22
N GLY A 31 -5.89 -5.25 -3.26
CA GLY A 31 -6.20 -3.81 -3.28
C GLY A 31 -7.18 -3.39 -2.19
N ILE A 32 -8.26 -4.17 -1.97
CA ILE A 32 -9.21 -3.93 -0.88
C ILE A 32 -8.50 -4.04 0.47
N GLY A 33 -7.71 -5.09 0.67
CA GLY A 33 -6.94 -5.30 1.89
C GLY A 33 -5.92 -4.19 2.15
N ALA A 34 -5.23 -3.71 1.11
CA ALA A 34 -4.31 -2.58 1.20
C ALA A 34 -5.05 -1.29 1.60
N GLY A 35 -6.25 -1.05 1.07
CA GLY A 35 -7.08 0.09 1.47
C GLY A 35 -7.51 0.03 2.94
N VAL A 36 -7.97 -1.14 3.40
CA VAL A 36 -8.34 -1.35 4.81
C VAL A 36 -7.12 -1.20 5.73
N ALA A 37 -5.98 -1.78 5.35
CA ALA A 37 -4.74 -1.64 6.08
C ALA A 37 -4.30 -0.17 6.16
N GLY A 38 -4.41 0.59 5.06
CA GLY A 38 -4.12 2.03 5.05
C GLY A 38 -4.99 2.84 6.02
N ILE A 39 -6.28 2.51 6.13
CA ILE A 39 -7.16 3.11 7.16
C ILE A 39 -6.64 2.76 8.56
N GLY A 40 -6.26 1.50 8.78
CA GLY A 40 -5.65 1.06 10.04
C GLY A 40 -4.37 1.83 10.38
N THR A 41 -3.47 2.04 9.40
CA THR A 41 -2.26 2.85 9.54
C THR A 41 -2.59 4.28 9.97
N ILE A 42 -3.57 4.92 9.33
CA ILE A 42 -4.02 6.28 9.67
C ILE A 42 -4.50 6.35 11.12
N VAL A 43 -5.44 5.48 11.50
CA VAL A 43 -6.04 5.48 12.83
C VAL A 43 -4.97 5.20 13.90
N ALA A 44 -4.16 4.16 13.70
CA ALA A 44 -3.12 3.78 14.66
C ALA A 44 -2.05 4.87 14.81
N SER A 45 -1.62 5.51 13.72
CA SER A 45 -0.67 6.63 13.80
C SER A 45 -1.23 7.82 14.58
N GLY A 46 -2.52 8.14 14.43
CA GLY A 46 -3.17 9.22 15.18
C GLY A 46 -3.30 8.94 16.69
N MET A 47 -3.23 7.66 17.10
CA MET A 47 -3.18 7.28 18.51
C MET A 47 -1.79 7.49 19.14
N VAL A 48 -0.73 7.56 18.32
CA VAL A 48 0.65 7.82 18.75
C VAL A 48 0.89 9.33 18.69
N ASN A 49 0.60 10.03 19.79
CA ASN A 49 0.38 11.48 19.76
C ASN A 49 1.06 12.26 20.90
N ALA A 50 2.00 11.65 21.62
CA ALA A 50 2.72 12.28 22.72
C ALA A 50 3.31 13.66 22.36
N ILE A 51 3.91 13.80 21.18
CA ILE A 51 4.53 15.05 20.71
C ILE A 51 3.52 16.17 20.42
N TYR A 52 2.24 15.81 20.28
CA TYR A 52 1.16 16.76 20.03
C TYR A 52 0.38 17.10 21.31
N ASP A 53 0.76 16.53 22.45
CA ASP A 53 0.18 16.85 23.74
C ASP A 53 0.71 18.21 24.24
N PRO A 54 -0.14 19.24 24.40
CA PRO A 54 0.31 20.54 24.88
C PRO A 54 0.95 20.48 26.27
N GLU A 55 0.55 19.52 27.12
CA GLU A 55 1.09 19.36 28.48
C GLU A 55 2.55 18.87 28.47
N LEU A 56 3.00 18.25 27.37
CA LEU A 56 4.36 17.73 27.20
C LEU A 56 5.28 18.69 26.44
N THR A 57 4.84 19.93 26.19
CA THR A 57 5.62 20.92 25.44
C THR A 57 6.90 21.27 26.19
N GLY A 58 8.06 20.95 25.59
CA GLY A 58 9.36 21.19 26.21
C GLY A 58 9.74 20.14 27.26
N ASP A 59 9.01 19.03 27.34
CA ASP A 59 9.32 17.88 28.20
C ASP A 59 9.60 16.61 27.37
N PRO A 60 10.85 16.43 26.87
CA PRO A 60 11.24 15.24 26.12
C PRO A 60 11.08 13.94 26.90
N GLN A 61 11.27 13.96 28.22
CA GLN A 61 11.16 12.74 29.03
C GLN A 61 9.70 12.33 29.18
N GLY A 62 8.80 13.29 29.41
CA GLY A 62 7.36 13.03 29.42
C GLY A 62 6.84 12.46 28.09
N ILE A 63 7.45 12.84 26.96
CA ILE A 63 7.16 12.24 25.65
C ILE A 63 7.57 10.76 25.60
N VAL A 64 8.77 10.42 26.08
CA VAL A 64 9.23 9.01 26.18
C VAL A 64 8.27 8.19 27.02
N ASP A 65 7.91 8.71 28.20
CA ASP A 65 7.00 8.03 29.11
C ASP A 65 5.62 7.80 28.49
N LYS A 66 5.08 8.81 27.80
CA LYS A 66 3.80 8.70 27.11
C LYS A 66 3.85 7.73 25.93
N LEU A 67 4.95 7.72 25.18
CA LEU A 67 5.12 6.79 24.05
C LEU A 67 5.21 5.34 24.51
N ALA A 68 5.80 5.07 25.68
CA ALA A 68 5.83 3.72 26.24
C ALA A 68 4.43 3.16 26.49
N ASP A 69 3.48 4.00 26.92
CA ASP A 69 2.07 3.63 27.06
C ASP A 69 1.35 3.45 25.71
N GLN A 70 1.96 3.89 24.61
CA GLN A 70 1.41 3.84 23.24
C GLN A 70 2.04 2.74 22.37
N THR A 71 2.91 1.88 22.93
CA THR A 71 3.57 0.77 22.23
C THR A 71 2.58 -0.17 21.53
N GLY A 72 1.40 -0.42 22.10
CA GLY A 72 0.33 -1.18 21.45
C GLY A 72 -0.20 -0.52 20.18
N ALA A 73 -0.34 0.81 20.17
CA ALA A 73 -0.73 1.56 18.98
C ALA A 73 0.39 1.59 17.93
N MET A 74 1.65 1.70 18.37
CA MET A 74 2.83 1.62 17.50
C MET A 74 2.93 0.25 16.81
N LEU A 75 2.71 -0.85 17.55
CA LEU A 75 2.65 -2.21 16.99
C LEU A 75 1.52 -2.37 15.97
N ALA A 76 0.34 -1.81 16.26
CA ALA A 76 -0.77 -1.82 15.33
C ALA A 76 -0.44 -1.04 14.05
N PHE A 77 0.12 0.16 14.20
CA PHE A 77 0.59 0.99 13.08
C PHE A 77 1.58 0.23 12.21
N HIS A 78 2.63 -0.34 12.81
CA HIS A 78 3.66 -1.12 12.12
C HIS A 78 3.04 -2.28 11.33
N THR A 79 2.14 -3.04 11.98
CA THR A 79 1.48 -4.18 11.37
C THR A 79 0.64 -3.77 10.16
N PHE A 80 -0.19 -2.74 10.30
CA PHE A 80 -1.00 -2.24 9.19
C PHE A 80 -0.15 -1.70 8.05
N ALA A 81 0.90 -0.93 8.36
CA ALA A 81 1.83 -0.38 7.37
C ALA A 81 2.51 -1.50 6.56
N MET A 82 3.05 -2.52 7.24
CA MET A 82 3.75 -3.63 6.58
C MET A 82 2.82 -4.51 5.75
N VAL A 83 1.66 -4.89 6.31
CA VAL A 83 0.67 -5.69 5.57
C VAL A 83 0.12 -4.90 4.37
N GLY A 84 -0.21 -3.63 4.59
CA GLY A 84 -0.71 -2.73 3.54
C GLY A 84 0.29 -2.56 2.41
N ALA A 85 1.57 -2.33 2.72
CA ALA A 85 2.64 -2.20 1.74
C ALA A 85 2.77 -3.46 0.86
N VAL A 86 2.83 -4.65 1.46
CA VAL A 86 2.93 -5.92 0.71
C VAL A 86 1.71 -6.13 -0.18
N LEU A 87 0.50 -5.89 0.33
CA LEU A 87 -0.73 -6.02 -0.45
C LEU A 87 -0.78 -5.01 -1.61
N LEU A 88 -0.24 -3.81 -1.41
CA LEU A 88 -0.18 -2.77 -2.44
C LEU A 88 0.72 -3.19 -3.61
N VAL A 89 1.83 -3.90 -3.36
CA VAL A 89 2.69 -4.45 -4.42
C VAL A 89 1.94 -5.50 -5.24
N VAL A 90 1.21 -6.40 -4.60
CA VAL A 90 0.40 -7.43 -5.28
C VAL A 90 -0.69 -6.77 -6.12
N PHE A 91 -1.37 -5.76 -5.57
CA PHE A 91 -2.36 -4.98 -6.29
C PHE A 91 -1.75 -4.25 -7.48
N ALA A 92 -0.60 -3.60 -7.32
CA ALA A 92 0.10 -2.87 -8.38
C ALA A 92 0.43 -3.79 -9.56
N ALA A 93 0.99 -4.98 -9.30
CA ALA A 93 1.32 -5.96 -10.34
C ALA A 93 0.07 -6.45 -11.09
N GLY A 94 -1.02 -6.73 -10.37
CA GLY A 94 -2.29 -7.14 -10.96
C GLY A 94 -2.94 -6.05 -11.80
N LEU A 95 -2.94 -4.81 -11.29
CA LEU A 95 -3.45 -3.64 -12.00
C LEU A 95 -2.65 -3.38 -13.27
N TYR A 96 -1.32 -3.42 -13.20
CA TYR A 96 -0.42 -3.28 -14.36
C TYR A 96 -0.75 -4.31 -15.46
N GLY A 97 -0.88 -5.59 -15.10
CA GLY A 97 -1.23 -6.66 -16.04
C GLY A 97 -2.60 -6.43 -16.68
N ARG A 98 -3.60 -6.00 -15.90
CA ARG A 98 -4.94 -5.68 -16.41
C ARG A 98 -4.92 -4.50 -17.38
N MET A 99 -4.17 -3.44 -17.05
CA MET A 99 -4.02 -2.24 -17.87
C MET A 99 -3.28 -2.53 -19.17
N ARG A 100 -2.17 -3.28 -19.12
CA ARG A 100 -1.46 -3.75 -20.32
C ARG A 100 -2.34 -4.52 -21.29
N ALA A 101 -3.34 -5.25 -20.79
CA ALA A 101 -4.26 -6.02 -21.60
C ALA A 101 -5.45 -5.21 -22.15
N THR A 102 -5.66 -3.98 -21.69
CA THR A 102 -6.87 -3.17 -22.01
C THR A 102 -6.55 -1.80 -22.60
N CYS A 103 -5.40 -1.22 -22.27
CA CYS A 103 -4.93 0.05 -22.83
C CYS A 103 -4.25 -0.16 -24.19
N ASP A 104 -4.16 0.93 -24.96
CA ASP A 104 -3.32 1.00 -26.16
C ASP A 104 -1.85 0.64 -25.82
N GLN A 105 -1.15 -0.01 -26.74
CA GLN A 105 0.25 -0.42 -26.58
C GLN A 105 1.19 0.77 -26.37
N ALA A 106 0.85 1.95 -26.90
CA ALA A 106 1.61 3.18 -26.70
C ALA A 106 1.35 3.85 -25.33
N SER A 107 0.38 3.37 -24.54
CA SER A 107 0.01 4.00 -23.28
C SER A 107 1.07 3.77 -22.20
N VAL A 108 1.55 4.87 -21.61
CA VAL A 108 2.43 4.84 -20.42
C VAL A 108 1.67 4.63 -19.11
N ALA A 109 0.34 4.70 -19.16
CA ALA A 109 -0.52 4.72 -17.99
C ALA A 109 -0.40 3.45 -17.09
N PRO A 110 -0.24 2.22 -17.63
CA PRO A 110 0.05 1.04 -16.80
C PRO A 110 1.31 1.23 -15.94
N LEU A 111 2.39 1.74 -16.55
CA LEU A 111 3.67 1.93 -15.87
C LEU A 111 3.59 3.00 -14.79
N VAL A 112 2.91 4.12 -15.07
CA VAL A 112 2.70 5.21 -14.10
C VAL A 112 1.91 4.72 -12.89
N ALA A 113 0.82 3.97 -13.11
CA ALA A 113 0.03 3.41 -12.01
C ALA A 113 0.84 2.42 -11.17
N PHE A 114 1.60 1.53 -11.81
CA PHE A 114 2.49 0.60 -11.12
C PHE A 114 3.54 1.32 -10.28
N ALA A 115 4.24 2.29 -10.87
CA ALA A 115 5.29 3.04 -10.21
C ALA A 115 4.77 3.84 -9.01
N GLY A 116 3.60 4.47 -9.14
CA GLY A 116 2.97 5.19 -8.03
C GLY A 116 2.62 4.30 -6.84
N LEU A 117 2.03 3.13 -7.11
CA LEU A 117 1.68 2.17 -6.06
C LEU A 117 2.92 1.52 -5.42
N LEU A 118 3.92 1.16 -6.22
CA LEU A 118 5.19 0.63 -5.72
C LEU A 118 5.92 1.68 -4.87
N GLY A 119 5.99 2.92 -5.36
CA GLY A 119 6.60 4.02 -4.63
C GLY A 119 5.90 4.27 -3.29
N THR A 120 4.57 4.23 -3.26
CA THR A 120 3.80 4.32 -2.00
C THR A 120 4.18 3.19 -1.05
N SER A 121 4.24 1.94 -1.52
CA SER A 121 4.65 0.80 -0.70
C SER A 121 6.03 0.99 -0.08
N ILE A 122 7.00 1.51 -0.85
CA ILE A 122 8.36 1.75 -0.36
C ILE A 122 8.34 2.82 0.74
N VAL A 123 7.63 3.93 0.50
CA VAL A 123 7.55 5.02 1.47
C VAL A 123 6.83 4.59 2.75
N THR A 124 5.79 3.76 2.65
CA THR A 124 5.13 3.17 3.82
C THR A 124 6.09 2.30 4.64
N ILE A 125 6.91 1.47 3.99
CA ILE A 125 7.93 0.65 4.66
C ILE A 125 8.98 1.53 5.36
N LEU A 126 9.48 2.57 4.68
CA LEU A 126 10.43 3.51 5.28
C LEU A 126 9.82 4.27 6.45
N GLY A 127 8.54 4.65 6.35
CA GLY A 127 7.79 5.30 7.41
C GLY A 127 7.66 4.44 8.66
N ALA A 128 7.56 3.12 8.52
CA ALA A 128 7.50 2.15 9.61
C ALA A 128 8.88 1.59 10.02
N GLY A 129 9.96 2.02 9.36
CA GLY A 129 11.29 1.41 9.50
C GLY A 129 11.94 1.63 10.87
N LEU A 130 11.58 2.71 11.56
CA LEU A 130 12.08 3.01 12.91
C LEU A 130 11.28 2.28 14.01
N ASP A 131 10.09 1.78 13.70
CA ASP A 131 9.16 1.27 14.71
C ASP A 131 9.77 0.18 15.57
N THR A 132 10.51 -0.77 14.99
CA THR A 132 11.05 -1.88 15.76
C THR A 132 12.05 -1.41 16.80
N GLU A 133 12.90 -0.44 16.47
CA GLU A 133 13.89 0.11 17.41
C GLU A 133 13.20 0.80 18.59
N PHE A 134 12.22 1.67 18.32
CA PHE A 134 11.52 2.42 19.37
C PHE A 134 10.53 1.55 20.17
N ILE A 135 9.79 0.65 19.52
CA ILE A 135 8.88 -0.27 20.22
C ILE A 135 9.65 -1.15 21.19
N PHE A 136 10.72 -1.82 20.74
CA PHE A 136 11.47 -2.70 21.62
C PHE A 136 12.25 -1.92 22.68
N GLY A 137 12.83 -0.77 22.33
CA GLY A 137 13.48 0.11 23.31
C GLY A 137 12.52 0.58 24.41
N LEU A 138 11.31 1.02 24.06
CA LEU A 138 10.30 1.46 25.03
C LEU A 138 9.69 0.32 25.86
N MET A 139 9.67 -0.91 25.33
CA MET A 139 9.13 -2.09 26.04
C MET A 139 10.13 -2.72 27.02
N GLU A 140 11.43 -2.69 26.71
CA GLU A 140 12.47 -3.32 27.53
C GLU A 140 12.97 -2.36 28.63
N GLU A 141 13.60 -1.26 28.24
CA GLU A 141 14.15 -0.26 29.18
C GLU A 141 14.08 1.13 28.54
N LYS A 142 13.22 2.01 29.08
CA LYS A 142 13.00 3.38 28.56
C LYS A 142 14.29 4.20 28.44
N ASP A 143 15.28 3.92 29.29
CA ASP A 143 16.58 4.61 29.31
C ASP A 143 17.46 4.30 28.08
N LEU A 144 17.08 3.31 27.26
CA LEU A 144 17.72 3.01 25.98
C LEU A 144 17.30 3.97 24.87
N VAL A 145 16.20 4.70 25.05
CA VAL A 145 15.68 5.64 24.06
C VAL A 145 16.05 7.07 24.46
N ASP A 146 16.92 7.70 23.68
CA ASP A 146 17.22 9.11 23.86
C ASP A 146 15.95 9.96 23.68
N PRO A 147 15.61 10.87 24.63
CA PRO A 147 14.38 11.65 24.56
C PRO A 147 14.23 12.53 23.31
N ALA A 148 15.33 13.04 22.75
CA ALA A 148 15.28 13.80 21.50
C ALA A 148 14.96 12.89 20.30
N ASN A 149 15.45 11.65 20.31
CA ASN A 149 15.13 10.66 19.29
C ASN A 149 13.66 10.20 19.38
N ALA A 150 13.10 10.10 20.59
CA ALA A 150 11.68 9.77 20.79
C ALA A 150 10.74 10.85 20.20
N ALA A 151 11.08 12.12 20.41
CA ALA A 151 10.35 13.24 19.81
C ALA A 151 10.43 13.23 18.26
N LEU A 152 11.64 13.01 17.72
CA LEU A 152 11.84 12.84 16.27
C LEU A 152 11.01 11.69 15.71
N TYR A 153 11.02 10.54 16.39
CA TYR A 153 10.26 9.36 16.00
C TYR A 153 8.74 9.61 15.97
N ASN A 154 8.20 10.28 16.98
CA ASN A 154 6.77 10.57 16.98
C ASN A 154 6.37 11.49 15.81
N HIS A 155 7.21 12.47 15.43
CA HIS A 155 7.02 13.25 14.21
C HIS A 155 7.15 12.40 12.94
N TRP A 156 8.09 11.45 12.90
CA TRP A 156 8.32 10.56 11.77
C TRP A 156 7.07 9.74 11.41
N ILE A 157 6.47 9.06 12.40
CA ILE A 157 5.22 8.30 12.23
C ILE A 157 4.08 9.18 11.72
N GLY A 158 4.02 10.44 12.18
CA GLY A 158 3.01 11.39 11.75
C GLY A 158 3.20 11.95 10.34
N THR A 159 4.30 11.66 9.65
CA THR A 159 4.66 12.37 8.40
C THR A 159 5.04 11.44 7.25
N ILE A 160 6.14 10.68 7.37
CA ILE A 160 6.68 9.88 6.26
C ILE A 160 5.68 8.83 5.74
N PRO A 161 4.96 8.08 6.59
CA PRO A 161 3.95 7.12 6.14
C PRO A 161 2.78 7.75 5.37
N TRP A 162 2.59 9.07 5.48
CA TRP A 162 1.47 9.82 4.93
C TRP A 162 1.72 10.38 3.51
N ILE A 163 2.84 10.03 2.88
CA ILE A 163 3.15 10.47 1.51
C ILE A 163 2.34 9.65 0.49
N TRP A 164 1.04 9.93 0.43
CA TRP A 164 0.08 9.28 -0.47
C TRP A 164 0.06 9.85 -1.89
N VAL A 165 0.83 10.91 -2.16
CA VAL A 165 0.87 11.57 -3.47
C VAL A 165 1.23 10.60 -4.60
N LEU A 166 2.02 9.56 -4.27
CA LEU A 166 2.42 8.52 -5.20
C LEU A 166 1.23 7.60 -5.57
N ALA A 167 0.37 7.27 -4.61
CA ALA A 167 -0.85 6.50 -4.87
C ALA A 167 -1.83 7.30 -5.75
N GLY A 168 -1.86 8.63 -5.59
CA GLY A 168 -2.63 9.55 -6.43
C GLY A 168 -2.34 9.42 -7.93
N GLN A 169 -1.14 8.97 -8.32
CA GLN A 169 -0.78 8.73 -9.73
C GLN A 169 -1.58 7.60 -10.40
N SER A 170 -2.22 6.72 -9.61
CA SER A 170 -3.10 5.67 -10.12
C SER A 170 -4.53 6.16 -10.45
N GLY A 171 -4.96 7.28 -9.85
CA GLY A 171 -6.32 7.82 -9.94
C GLY A 171 -6.75 8.30 -11.33
N PRO A 172 -5.93 9.10 -12.05
CA PRO A 172 -6.28 9.58 -13.40
C PRO A 172 -6.46 8.49 -14.45
N VAL A 173 -6.02 7.25 -14.16
CA VAL A 173 -6.03 6.16 -15.13
C VAL A 173 -7.25 5.24 -15.01
N MET A 174 -7.90 5.21 -13.85
CA MET A 174 -9.12 4.43 -13.61
C MET A 174 -10.33 4.84 -14.47
N PRO A 175 -10.56 6.14 -14.80
CA PRO A 175 -11.69 6.56 -15.63
C PRO A 175 -11.59 6.13 -17.11
N ALA A 176 -10.41 5.75 -17.59
CA ALA A 176 -10.22 5.29 -18.97
C ALA A 176 -10.65 3.83 -19.21
N MET A 177 -11.20 3.15 -18.19
CA MET A 177 -11.60 1.75 -18.24
C MET A 177 -13.12 1.50 -18.36
N TYR A 178 -13.94 2.56 -18.49
CA TYR A 178 -15.39 2.47 -18.67
C TYR A 178 -15.82 3.06 -20.01
#